data_AF-A0A7X1Z6G3-F1
#
_entry.id   AF-A0A7X1Z6G3-F1
#
_cell.length_a   1.000
_cell.length_b   1.000
_cell.length_c   1.000
_cell.angle_alpha   90.00
_cell.angle_beta   90.00
_cell.angle_gamma   90.00
#
_symmetry.space_group_name_H-M   'P 1'
#
loop_
_entity.id
_entity.type
_entity.pdbx_description
1 polymer ?
#
loop_
_entity_poly.entity_id
_entity_poly.type
_entity_poly.pdbx_seq_one_letter_code
_entity_poly.pdbx_strand_id
1 'polypeptide(L)'
;MVEQNEENIAYVFSLLMKKHGKLTQSKAVRQLKNLLDAIELFVSEKEFWELTEVHETIEMMDLEEFEQWKKIANQFFLTVSN
;
A
#
# COMPACT_ATOMS: atom_id res chain seq x y z
N MET A 1 -10.18 -10.92 -10.89
CA MET A 1 -10.14 -9.45 -10.74
C MET A 1 -10.04 -9.00 -9.28
N VAL A 2 -10.52 -9.78 -8.30
CA VAL A 2 -10.35 -9.46 -6.86
C VAL A 2 -8.92 -9.74 -6.35
N GLU A 3 -8.34 -10.89 -6.72
CA GLU A 3 -6.99 -11.32 -6.28
C GLU A 3 -5.87 -10.33 -6.65
N GLN A 4 -5.98 -9.66 -7.80
CA GLN A 4 -4.94 -8.76 -8.30
C GLN A 4 -4.88 -7.44 -7.50
N ASN A 5 -6.01 -6.98 -6.97
CA ASN A 5 -6.06 -5.77 -6.14
C ASN A 5 -5.52 -6.03 -4.73
N GLU A 6 -5.75 -7.24 -4.21
CA GLU A 6 -5.23 -7.72 -2.93
C GLU A 6 -3.70 -7.80 -2.90
N GLU A 7 -3.08 -8.33 -3.97
CA GLU A 7 -1.62 -8.37 -4.12
C GLU A 7 -0.99 -6.96 -4.18
N ASN A 8 -1.65 -6.02 -4.85
CA ASN A 8 -1.20 -4.63 -4.96
C ASN A 8 -1.20 -3.91 -3.61
N ILE A 9 -2.23 -4.11 -2.78
CA ILE A 9 -2.33 -3.49 -1.45
C ILE A 9 -1.22 -4.02 -0.54
N ALA A 10 -1.03 -5.35 -0.45
CA ALA A 10 0.03 -5.93 0.37
C ALA A 10 1.43 -5.45 -0.05
N TYR A 11 1.67 -5.35 -1.36
CA TYR A 11 2.93 -4.85 -1.90
C TYR A 11 3.16 -3.38 -1.53
N VAL A 12 2.16 -2.51 -1.70
CA VAL A 12 2.26 -1.09 -1.33
C VAL A 12 2.48 -0.91 0.17
N PHE A 13 1.77 -1.66 1.01
CA PHE A 13 2.03 -1.66 2.45
C PHE A 13 3.46 -2.05 2.77
N SER A 14 4.00 -3.06 2.07
CA SER A 14 5.39 -3.47 2.28
C SER A 14 6.34 -2.30 1.99
N LEU A 15 6.20 -1.61 0.85
CA LEU A 15 7.05 -0.47 0.48
C LEU A 15 6.97 0.70 1.48
N LEU A 16 5.78 0.96 2.02
CA LEU A 16 5.55 2.01 3.02
C LEU A 16 6.19 1.69 4.37
N MET A 17 6.33 0.40 4.70
CA MET A 17 6.91 -0.10 5.94
C MET A 17 8.46 -0.13 5.90
N LYS A 18 9.10 1.04 5.80
CA LYS A 18 10.59 1.16 5.81
C LYS A 18 11.30 0.59 7.05
N LYS A 19 10.59 0.41 8.17
CA LYS A 19 11.04 -0.27 9.41
C LYS A 19 9.83 -0.95 10.04
N HIS A 20 9.96 -2.25 10.33
CA HIS A 20 8.92 -3.12 10.88
C HIS A 20 7.94 -2.43 11.86
N GLY A 21 6.65 -2.52 11.54
CA GLY A 21 5.55 -2.38 12.50
C GLY A 21 4.98 -0.97 12.76
N LYS A 22 5.69 0.12 12.44
CA LYS A 22 5.21 1.51 12.71
C LYS A 22 4.62 2.19 11.46
N LEU A 23 3.57 1.60 10.91
CA LEU A 23 2.71 2.21 9.90
C LEU A 23 1.30 2.36 10.48
N THR A 24 0.79 3.60 10.50
CA THR A 24 -0.60 3.92 10.80
C THR A 24 -1.32 4.22 9.48
N GLN A 25 -2.63 4.02 9.43
CA GLN A 25 -3.44 4.33 8.25
C GLN A 25 -3.22 5.76 7.75
N SER A 26 -3.32 6.74 8.65
CA SER A 26 -3.07 8.16 8.33
C SER A 26 -1.70 8.44 7.73
N LYS A 27 -0.67 7.70 8.15
CA LYS A 27 0.68 7.82 7.61
C LYS A 27 0.79 7.14 6.25
N ALA A 28 0.15 5.99 6.07
CA ALA A 28 0.11 5.25 4.81
C ALA A 28 -0.57 6.09 3.71
N VAL A 29 -1.78 6.59 3.97
CA VAL A 29 -2.54 7.48 3.08
C VAL A 29 -1.67 8.68 2.67
N ARG A 30 -1.11 9.41 3.65
CA ARG A 30 -0.27 10.58 3.36
C ARG A 30 0.97 10.24 2.53
N GLN A 31 1.65 9.14 2.83
CA GLN A 31 2.86 8.74 2.11
C GLN A 31 2.55 8.32 0.67
N LEU A 32 1.44 7.61 0.46
CA LEU A 32 1.01 7.18 -0.86
C LEU A 32 0.49 8.36 -1.69
N LYS A 33 -0.23 9.31 -1.08
CA LYS A 33 -0.63 10.55 -1.75
C LYS A 33 0.57 11.35 -2.24
N ASN A 34 1.58 11.54 -1.37
CA ASN A 34 2.83 12.20 -1.76
C ASN A 34 3.57 11.47 -2.88
N LEU A 35 3.48 10.13 -2.93
CA LEU A 35 4.06 9.35 -4.02
C LEU A 35 3.30 9.60 -5.32
N LEU A 36 1.96 9.52 -5.32
CA LEU A 36 1.12 9.80 -6.48
C LEU A 36 1.45 11.18 -7.06
N ASP A 37 1.45 12.22 -6.22
CA ASP A 37 1.74 13.60 -6.66
C ASP A 37 3.17 13.74 -7.25
N ALA A 38 4.11 12.90 -6.83
CA ALA A 38 5.48 12.92 -7.35
C ALA A 38 5.65 12.13 -8.67
N ILE A 39 4.83 11.11 -8.91
CA ILE A 39 4.96 10.21 -10.06
C ILE A 39 4.00 10.52 -11.20
N GLU A 40 2.99 11.36 -11.01
CA GLU A 40 1.91 11.66 -11.98
C GLU A 40 2.41 11.90 -13.41
N LEU A 41 3.54 12.61 -13.57
CA LEU A 41 4.12 12.94 -14.87
C LEU A 41 5.07 11.87 -15.46
N PHE A 42 5.36 10.82 -14.70
CA PHE A 42 6.41 9.84 -15.01
C PHE A 42 5.88 8.44 -15.29
N VAL A 43 4.60 8.17 -15.01
CA VAL A 43 3.95 6.87 -15.22
C VAL A 43 2.83 7.01 -16.25
N SER A 44 2.38 5.88 -16.79
CA SER A 44 1.19 5.88 -17.64
C SER A 44 -0.05 6.20 -16.82
N GLU A 45 -1.07 6.75 -17.48
CA GLU A 45 -2.39 7.02 -16.88
C GLU A 45 -2.97 5.77 -16.22
N LYS A 46 -2.78 4.59 -16.83
CA LYS A 46 -3.23 3.31 -16.28
C LYS A 46 -2.55 2.97 -14.96
N GLU A 47 -1.22 3.04 -14.91
CA GLU A 47 -0.45 2.75 -13.68
C GLU A 47 -0.78 3.75 -12.57
N PHE A 48 -1.01 5.02 -12.93
CA PHE A 48 -1.42 6.04 -11.98
C PHE A 48 -2.80 5.75 -11.38
N TRP A 49 -3.76 5.34 -12.21
CA TRP A 49 -5.11 4.97 -11.75
C TRP A 49 -5.10 3.76 -10.83
N GLU A 50 -4.34 2.71 -11.17
CA GLU A 50 -4.21 1.52 -10.32
C GLU A 50 -3.67 1.88 -8.92
N LEU A 51 -2.67 2.77 -8.83
CA LEU A 51 -2.14 3.25 -7.55
C LEU A 51 -3.11 4.18 -6.81
N THR A 52 -3.94 4.93 -7.54
CA THR A 52 -4.98 5.79 -6.98
C THR A 52 -6.09 4.95 -6.34
N GLU A 53 -6.53 3.87 -6.99
CA GLU A 53 -7.49 2.92 -6.42
C GLU A 53 -6.96 2.29 -5.13
N VAL A 54 -5.68 1.94 -5.09
CA VAL A 54 -5.03 1.46 -3.85
C VAL A 54 -5.05 2.53 -2.76
N HIS A 55 -4.78 3.80 -3.09
CA HIS A 55 -4.86 4.90 -2.13
C HIS A 55 -6.26 5.06 -1.54
N GLU A 56 -7.28 5.11 -2.39
CA GLU A 56 -8.67 5.23 -1.96
C GLU A 56 -9.10 4.04 -1.11
N THR A 57 -8.68 2.82 -1.47
CA THR A 57 -8.96 1.62 -0.69
C THR A 57 -8.36 1.73 0.71
N ILE A 58 -7.10 2.18 0.83
CA ILE A 58 -6.45 2.39 2.14
C ILE A 58 -7.15 3.47 2.96
N GLU A 59 -7.64 4.53 2.31
CA GLU A 59 -8.34 5.63 2.98
C GLU A 59 -9.71 5.21 3.50
N MET A 60 -10.43 4.36 2.77
CA MET A 60 -11.76 3.86 3.15
C MET A 60 -11.72 2.65 4.09
N MET A 61 -10.58 1.98 4.20
CA MET A 61 -10.36 0.80 5.03
C MET A 61 -10.69 1.09 6.51
N ASP A 62 -11.30 0.13 7.21
CA ASP A 62 -11.44 0.24 8.66
C ASP A 62 -10.13 -0.14 9.38
N LEU A 63 -10.06 0.14 10.68
CA LEU A 63 -8.85 -0.12 11.46
C LEU A 63 -8.51 -1.62 11.56
N GLU A 64 -9.51 -2.49 11.58
CA GLU A 64 -9.30 -3.93 11.71
C GLU A 64 -8.71 -4.50 10.42
N GLU A 65 -9.31 -4.16 9.29
CA GLU A 65 -8.84 -4.50 7.95
C GLU A 65 -7.43 -3.96 7.69
N PHE A 66 -7.15 -2.72 8.11
CA PHE A 66 -5.81 -2.12 8.00
C PHE A 66 -4.75 -2.92 8.77
N GLU A 67 -5.05 -3.32 10.01
CA GLU A 67 -4.13 -4.13 10.81
C GLU A 67 -3.97 -5.55 10.26
N GLN A 68 -4.98 -6.12 9.60
CA GLN A 68 -4.86 -7.39 8.88
C GLN A 68 -3.91 -7.27 7.69
N TRP A 69 -4.10 -6.28 6.81
CA TRP A 69 -3.20 -6.03 5.68
C TRP A 69 -1.76 -5.77 6.12
N LYS A 70 -1.57 -5.02 7.19
CA LYS A 70 -0.25 -4.81 7.80
C LYS A 70 0.38 -6.11 8.32
N LYS A 71 -0.40 -7.06 8.84
CA LYS A 71 0.12 -8.39 9.21
C LYS A 71 0.55 -9.18 7.98
N ILE A 72 -0.26 -9.18 6.92
CA ILE A 72 0.05 -9.85 5.65
C ILE A 72 1.34 -9.25 5.03
N ALA A 73 1.42 -7.92 4.93
CA ALA A 73 2.60 -7.20 4.43
C ALA A 73 3.89 -7.52 5.21
N ASN A 74 3.81 -7.70 6.54
CA ASN A 74 4.97 -8.11 7.35
C ASN A 74 5.45 -9.53 7.01
N GLN A 75 4.56 -10.44 6.59
CA GLN A 75 4.96 -11.81 6.21
C GLN A 75 5.83 -11.79 4.96
N PHE A 76 5.54 -10.93 3.98
CA PHE A 76 6.35 -10.78 2.77
C PHE A 76 7.80 -10.33 3.06
N PHE A 77 8.05 -9.58 4.12
CA PHE A 77 9.41 -9.18 4.51
C PHE A 77 10.24 -10.30 5.13
N LEU A 78 9.59 -11.22 5.85
CA LEU A 78 10.26 -12.30 6.57
C LEU A 78 10.67 -13.45 5.64
N THR A 79 9.98 -13.63 4.50
CA THR A 79 10.30 -14.69 3.53
C THR A 79 11.49 -14.38 2.62
N VAL A 80 11.81 -13.11 2.38
CA VAL A 80 12.94 -12.71 1.49
C VAL A 80 14.29 -12.73 2.23
N SER A 81 14.29 -12.88 3.56
CA SER A 81 15.50 -12.83 4.40
C SER A 81 15.99 -14.20 4.90
N ASN A 82 15.48 -15.32 4.37
CA ASN A 82 15.94 -16.69 4.68
C ASN A 82 16.59 -17.36 3.48
#